data_AF-A0ABD3NW05-F1
#
_entry.id   AF-A0ABD3NW05-F1
#
_cell.length_a   1.000
_cell.length_b   1.000
_cell.length_c   1.000
_cell.angle_alpha   90.00
_cell.angle_beta   90.00
_cell.angle_gamma   90.00
#
_symmetry.space_group_name_H-M   'P 1'
#
loop_
_entity.id
_entity.type
_entity.pdbx_description
1 polymer ?
#
loop_
_entity_poly.entity_id
_entity_poly.type
_entity_poly.pdbx_seq_one_letter_code
_entity_poly.pdbx_strand_id
1 'polypeptide(L)'
;MLVGVPPFSWADMDDAKFRVISQGGLGLLLKIWNRPVSPHAEHLLQSMLMYNPQDRLTLFQVMNHPWILEESSIDSNGNVANGSNNNNIIQMIERMSPPKDDDDSEESTTQSMSEEA
;
A
#
# COMPACT_ATOMS: atom_id res chain seq x y z
N MET A 1 6.26 15.42 -7.71
CA MET A 1 6.09 14.76 -9.03
C MET A 1 7.45 14.32 -9.54
N LEU A 2 7.59 13.08 -10.04
CA LEU A 2 8.90 12.49 -10.36
C LEU A 2 9.32 12.67 -11.84
N VAL A 3 8.39 12.45 -12.78
CA VAL A 3 8.72 12.35 -14.23
C VAL A 3 8.04 13.45 -15.06
N GLY A 4 6.98 14.09 -14.55
CA GLY A 4 6.26 15.18 -15.21
C GLY A 4 5.41 14.77 -16.41
N VAL A 5 5.27 13.46 -16.68
CA VAL A 5 4.43 12.88 -17.74
C VAL A 5 3.55 11.77 -17.15
N PRO A 6 2.30 11.60 -17.64
CA PRO A 6 1.43 10.53 -17.18
C PRO A 6 2.00 9.15 -17.59
N PRO A 7 1.95 8.14 -16.71
CA PRO A 7 2.53 6.82 -16.97
C PRO A 7 1.81 6.04 -18.09
N PHE A 8 0.50 6.25 -18.23
CA PHE A 8 -0.30 5.72 -19.33
C PHE A 8 -1.45 6.67 -19.66
N SER A 9 -2.03 6.51 -20.85
CA SER A 9 -3.16 7.34 -21.29
C SER A 9 -4.49 6.76 -20.80
N TRP A 10 -4.60 5.43 -20.81
CA TRP A 10 -5.79 4.70 -20.40
C TRP A 10 -5.37 3.44 -19.62
N ALA A 11 -6.16 3.05 -18.62
CA ALA A 11 -5.93 1.83 -17.85
C ALA A 11 -6.51 0.60 -18.59
N ASP A 12 -6.13 0.43 -19.85
CA ASP A 12 -6.61 -0.62 -20.74
C ASP A 12 -5.42 -1.43 -21.29
N MET A 13 -5.62 -2.73 -21.50
CA MET A 13 -4.61 -3.63 -22.06
C MET A 13 -4.25 -3.27 -23.50
N ASP A 14 -5.07 -2.48 -24.18
CA ASP A 14 -4.76 -1.88 -25.49
C ASP A 14 -3.66 -0.82 -25.41
N ASP A 15 -3.53 -0.09 -24.29
CA ASP A 15 -2.41 0.83 -24.10
C ASP A 15 -1.13 0.03 -23.79
N ALA A 16 -0.20 0.04 -24.74
CA ALA A 16 1.08 -0.64 -24.62
C ALA A 16 1.85 -0.23 -23.34
N LYS A 17 1.73 1.03 -22.91
CA LYS A 17 2.40 1.52 -21.69
C LYS A 17 1.78 0.89 -20.45
N PHE A 18 0.44 0.84 -20.38
CA PHE A 18 -0.28 0.23 -19.28
C PHE A 18 0.01 -1.27 -19.17
N ARG A 19 0.03 -1.98 -20.30
CA ARG A 19 0.34 -3.41 -20.34
C ARG A 19 1.74 -3.71 -19.79
N VAL A 20 2.74 -2.92 -20.19
CA VAL A 20 4.12 -3.08 -19.71
C VAL A 20 4.23 -2.79 -18.21
N ILE A 21 3.60 -1.71 -17.74
CA ILE A 21 3.62 -1.34 -16.32
C ILE A 21 2.91 -2.40 -15.47
N SER A 22 1.78 -2.91 -15.94
CA SER A 22 1.00 -3.96 -15.27
C SER A 22 1.79 -5.26 -15.08
N GLN A 23 2.78 -5.52 -15.94
CA GLN A 23 3.65 -6.70 -15.90
C GLN A 23 4.94 -6.50 -15.10
N GLY A 24 5.12 -5.37 -14.41
CA GLY A 24 6.38 -5.09 -13.70
C GLY A 24 7.43 -4.35 -14.53
N GLY A 25 7.07 -3.88 -15.73
CA GLY A 25 8.02 -3.33 -16.71
C GLY A 25 8.29 -1.82 -16.61
N LEU A 26 7.89 -1.14 -15.52
CA LEU A 26 8.06 0.32 -15.38
C LEU A 26 9.53 0.74 -15.50
N GLY A 27 10.46 0.01 -14.91
CA GLY A 27 11.90 0.31 -15.01
C GLY A 27 12.45 0.30 -16.43
N LEU A 28 12.01 -0.66 -17.23
CA LEU A 28 12.37 -0.74 -18.64
C LEU A 28 11.77 0.45 -19.42
N LEU A 29 10.52 0.81 -19.12
CA LEU A 29 9.86 1.94 -19.75
C LEU A 29 10.55 3.28 -19.42
N LEU A 30 10.95 3.48 -18.16
CA LEU A 30 11.72 4.65 -17.72
C LEU A 30 13.08 4.75 -18.41
N LYS A 31 13.76 3.62 -18.63
CA LYS A 31 15.01 3.55 -19.42
C LYS A 31 14.78 3.94 -20.87
N ILE A 32 13.73 3.42 -21.52
CA ILE A 32 13.37 3.77 -22.90
C ILE A 32 13.05 5.26 -23.03
N TRP A 33 12.38 5.84 -22.03
CA TRP A 33 12.07 7.27 -22.00
C TRP A 33 13.25 8.17 -21.59
N ASN A 34 14.42 7.59 -21.33
CA ASN A 34 15.61 8.29 -20.84
C ASN A 34 15.34 9.13 -19.59
N ARG A 35 14.53 8.59 -18.67
CA ARG A 35 14.18 9.22 -17.38
C ARG A 35 14.47 8.24 -16.23
N PRO A 36 15.74 7.93 -15.96
CA PRO A 36 16.10 7.07 -14.84
C PRO A 36 15.70 7.75 -13.53
N VAL A 37 15.19 6.96 -12.60
CA VAL A 37 14.87 7.36 -11.23
C VAL A 37 15.68 6.51 -10.26
N SER A 38 15.67 6.83 -8.96
CA SER A 38 16.38 5.99 -8.00
C SER A 38 15.75 4.58 -7.96
N PRO A 39 16.54 3.52 -7.70
CA PRO A 39 16.01 2.15 -7.62
C PRO A 39 14.88 2.01 -6.60
N HIS A 40 14.97 2.70 -5.47
CA HIS A 40 13.90 2.75 -4.46
C HIS A 40 12.64 3.43 -5.00
N ALA A 41 12.76 4.52 -5.77
CA ALA A 41 11.60 5.19 -6.37
C ALA A 41 10.92 4.32 -7.44
N GLU A 42 11.73 3.65 -8.27
CA GLU A 42 11.25 2.74 -9.30
C GLU A 42 10.43 1.60 -8.69
N HIS A 43 10.96 0.97 -7.64
CA HIS A 43 10.31 -0.12 -6.95
C HIS A 43 8.98 0.32 -6.30
N LEU A 44 8.97 1.48 -5.64
CA LEU A 44 7.76 2.02 -5.03
C LEU A 44 6.68 2.29 -6.09
N LEU A 45 7.03 3.01 -7.17
CA LEU A 45 6.08 3.33 -8.24
C LEU A 45 5.55 2.08 -8.91
N GLN A 46 6.40 1.09 -9.16
CA GLN A 46 6.00 -0.19 -9.74
C GLN A 46 4.99 -0.94 -8.85
N SER A 47 5.21 -0.92 -7.54
CA SER A 47 4.36 -1.60 -6.56
C SER A 47 3.04 -0.85 -6.30
N MET A 48 3.01 0.47 -6.53
CA MET A 48 1.76 1.26 -6.49
C MET A 48 0.93 1.13 -7.77
N LEU A 49 1.57 0.91 -8.91
CA LEU A 49 0.92 0.80 -10.23
C LEU A 49 0.60 -0.65 -10.63
N MET A 50 0.58 -1.58 -9.67
CA MET A 50 0.16 -2.95 -9.94
C MET A 50 -1.31 -3.02 -10.38
N TYR A 51 -1.56 -3.87 -11.38
CA TYR A 51 -2.88 -4.13 -11.95
C TYR A 51 -3.83 -4.74 -10.92
N ASN A 52 -3.38 -5.80 -10.24
CA ASN A 52 -4.16 -6.44 -9.20
C ASN A 52 -4.15 -5.58 -7.92
N PRO A 53 -5.31 -5.17 -7.40
CA PRO A 53 -5.36 -4.38 -6.17
C PRO A 53 -4.85 -5.12 -4.94
N GLN A 54 -4.86 -6.47 -4.93
CA GLN A 54 -4.35 -7.26 -3.80
C GLN A 54 -2.83 -7.24 -3.71
N ASP A 55 -2.15 -7.08 -4.85
CA ASP A 55 -0.69 -6.98 -4.91
C ASP A 55 -0.20 -5.54 -4.76
N ARG A 56 -1.13 -4.56 -4.75
CA ARG A 56 -0.84 -3.14 -4.60
C ARG A 56 -0.46 -2.82 -3.17
N LEU A 57 0.61 -2.04 -3.00
CA LEU A 57 0.98 -1.53 -1.69
C LEU A 57 -0.16 -0.74 -1.05
N THR A 58 -0.47 -1.09 0.18
CA THR A 58 -1.33 -0.28 1.05
C THR A 58 -0.63 1.03 1.41
N LEU A 59 -1.40 2.05 1.76
CA LEU A 59 -0.83 3.35 2.17
C LEU A 59 0.15 3.20 3.34
N PHE A 60 -0.11 2.28 4.28
CA PHE A 60 0.80 1.97 5.37
C PHE A 60 2.15 1.43 4.86
N GLN A 61 2.14 0.51 3.90
CA GLN A 61 3.38 -0.03 3.33
C GLN A 61 4.12 1.03 2.50
N VAL A 62 3.40 1.92 1.80
CA VAL A 62 4.00 3.07 1.09
C VAL A 62 4.74 4.00 2.05
N MET A 63 4.14 4.34 3.18
CA MET A 63 4.76 5.23 4.18
C MET A 63 6.02 4.63 4.83
N ASN A 64 6.11 3.30 4.90
CA ASN A 64 7.28 2.58 5.42
C ASN A 64 8.32 2.23 4.33
N HIS A 65 8.12 2.66 3.08
CA HIS A 65 9.04 2.33 2.00
C HIS A 65 10.34 3.14 2.11
N PRO A 66 11.53 2.55 1.87
CA PRO A 66 12.83 3.24 1.98
C PRO A 66 12.89 4.56 1.22
N TRP A 67 12.27 4.64 0.04
CA TRP A 67 12.20 5.89 -0.74
C TRP A 67 11.60 7.08 0.03
N ILE A 68 10.56 6.85 0.83
CA ILE A 68 9.90 7.89 1.64
C ILE A 68 10.74 8.20 2.89
N LEU A 69 11.33 7.17 3.50
CA LEU A 69 12.11 7.31 4.72
C LEU A 69 13.46 8.00 4.46
N GLU A 70 14.13 7.69 3.34
CA GLU A 70 15.41 8.30 2.94
C GLU A 70 15.27 9.78 2.54
N GLU A 71 14.12 10.20 2.00
CA GLU A 71 13.88 11.61 1.65
C GLU A 71 13.76 12.51 2.90
N SER A 72 13.47 11.93 4.06
CA SER A 72 13.34 12.67 5.32
C SER A 72 14.68 13.01 6.01
N SER A 73 15.82 12.55 5.47
CA SER A 73 17.07 12.51 6.24
C SER A 73 18.29 13.14 5.57
N ILE A 74 18.16 14.24 4.81
CA ILE A 74 19.34 14.98 4.35
C ILE A 74 19.23 16.43 4.81
N ASP A 75 19.89 16.74 5.93
CA ASP A 75 20.21 18.12 6.29
C ASP A 75 21.38 18.63 5.43
N SER A 76 21.55 19.96 5.36
CA SER A 76 22.56 20.66 4.55
C SER A 76 24.02 20.27 4.86
N ASN A 77 24.24 19.43 5.87
CA ASN A 77 25.54 19.01 6.38
C ASN A 77 25.81 17.51 6.14
N GLY A 78 24.91 16.79 5.47
CA GLY A 78 25.09 15.39 5.10
C GLY A 78 24.88 14.40 6.24
N ASN A 79 24.15 14.77 7.30
CA ASN A 79 23.84 13.86 8.41
C ASN A 79 22.38 13.39 8.38
N VAL A 80 22.22 12.08 8.56
CA VAL A 80 20.93 11.36 8.58
C VAL A 80 20.22 11.63 9.91
N ALA A 81 19.25 12.55 9.91
CA ALA A 81 18.44 12.82 11.09
C ALA A 81 17.42 11.70 11.32
N ASN A 82 17.62 11.00 12.44
CA ASN A 82 16.82 9.95 13.03
C ASN A 82 15.30 10.21 12.93
N GLY A 83 14.58 9.34 12.21
CA GLY A 83 13.13 9.39 12.04
C GLY A 83 12.40 9.14 13.36
N SER A 84 11.90 10.21 13.99
CA SER A 84 11.06 10.15 15.17
C SER A 84 9.63 10.56 14.82
N ASN A 85 8.66 9.77 15.30
CA ASN A 85 7.24 10.09 15.54
C ASN A 85 6.14 9.48 14.65
N ASN A 86 6.32 8.25 14.15
CA ASN A 86 5.21 7.45 13.59
C ASN A 86 4.18 6.96 14.64
N ASN A 87 4.44 7.16 15.93
CA ASN A 87 3.57 6.68 17.02
C ASN A 87 2.22 7.40 17.09
N ASN A 88 2.11 8.62 16.53
CA ASN A 88 0.89 9.42 16.66
C ASN A 88 -0.21 8.99 15.66
N ILE A 89 0.16 8.43 14.51
CA ILE A 89 -0.80 8.00 13.47
C ILE A 89 -1.42 6.63 13.82
N ILE A 90 -0.61 5.70 14.35
CA ILE A 90 -1.07 4.37 14.79
C ILE A 90 -2.18 4.50 15.84
N GLN A 91 -2.01 5.41 16.81
CA GLN A 91 -2.99 5.63 17.88
C GLN A 91 -4.31 6.24 17.39
N MET A 92 -4.32 6.94 16.26
CA MET A 92 -5.56 7.51 15.70
C MET A 92 -6.40 6.45 14.97
N ILE A 93 -5.75 5.50 14.28
CA ILE A 93 -6.45 4.43 13.53
C ILE A 93 -7.11 3.42 14.49
N GLU A 94 -6.43 3.10 15.59
CA GLU A 94 -6.98 2.18 16.62
C GLU A 94 -8.25 2.74 17.28
N ARG A 95 -8.34 4.07 17.45
CA ARG A 95 -9.51 4.75 18.03
C ARG A 95 -10.70 4.88 17.09
N MET A 96 -10.53 4.57 15.79
CA MET A 96 -11.60 4.59 14.78
C MET A 96 -12.08 3.18 14.40
N SER A 97 -11.45 2.11 14.93
CA SER A 97 -12.00 0.76 14.78
C SER A 97 -13.29 0.65 15.59
N PRO A 98 -14.39 0.14 15.01
CA PRO A 98 -15.63 -0.05 15.74
C PRO A 98 -15.40 -1.02 16.92
N PRO A 99 -16.13 -0.84 18.05
CA PRO A 99 -16.05 -1.76 19.17
C PRO A 99 -16.29 -3.19 18.68
N LYS A 100 -15.46 -4.14 19.15
CA LYS A 100 -15.86 -5.54 19.06
C LYS A 100 -17.05 -5.66 20.01
N ASP A 101 -18.21 -5.98 19.47
CA ASP A 101 -19.38 -6.31 20.29
C ASP A 101 -19.03 -7.60 21.06
N ASP A 102 -18.57 -7.42 22.30
CA ASP A 102 -18.63 -8.45 23.32
C ASP A 102 -20.07 -8.40 23.87
N ASP A 103 -20.99 -9.17 23.27
CA ASP A 103 -22.21 -9.53 23.98
C ASP A 103 -22.62 -10.98 23.69
N ASP A 104 -22.94 -11.63 24.80
CA ASP A 104 -23.20 -13.02 25.07
C ASP A 104 -24.49 -13.55 24.40
N SER A 105 -24.73 -14.85 24.58
CA SER A 105 -26.04 -15.54 24.60
C SER A 105 -26.47 -16.20 23.25
N GLU A 106 -26.87 -17.48 23.16
CA GLU A 106 -26.95 -18.60 24.09
C GLU A 106 -26.78 -19.93 23.33
N GLU A 107 -26.30 -20.90 24.08
CA GLU A 107 -26.43 -22.34 23.86
C GLU A 107 -27.86 -22.75 23.46
N SER A 108 -28.04 -23.38 22.29
CA SER A 108 -29.23 -24.16 22.00
C SER A 108 -28.84 -25.62 21.80
N THR A 109 -28.60 -26.27 22.93
CA THR A 109 -28.58 -27.73 23.06
C THR A 109 -29.98 -28.24 22.70
N THR A 110 -30.06 -28.96 21.59
CA THR A 110 -31.26 -29.69 21.17
C THR A 110 -31.38 -30.94 22.03
N GLN A 111 -32.30 -30.94 22.99
CA GLN A 111 -32.65 -32.14 23.76
C GLN A 111 -34.12 -32.47 23.56
N SER A 112 -34.37 -33.48 22.73
CA SER A 112 -35.62 -34.23 22.64
C SER A 112 -35.90 -35.00 23.93
N MET A 113 -37.14 -34.94 24.43
CA MET A 113 -37.85 -35.93 25.28
C MET A 113 -39.31 -35.41 25.38
N SER A 114 -40.32 -36.04 24.75
CA SER A 114 -41.13 -37.21 25.17
C SER A 114 -42.13 -36.95 26.32
N GLU A 115 -43.42 -37.25 26.04
CA GLU A 115 -44.54 -37.55 26.97
C GLU A 115 -45.07 -36.36 27.82
N GLU A 116 -46.35 -36.18 28.18
CA GLU A 116 -47.54 -37.05 28.31
C GLU A 116 -48.81 -36.15 28.45
N ALA A 117 -49.99 -36.75 28.23
CA ALA A 117 -51.38 -36.37 28.60
C ALA A 117 -52.34 -36.06 27.45
#